data_AF-A0A2K1Q1H2-F1
#
_entry.id   AF-A0A2K1Q1H2-F1
#
_cell.length_a   1.000
_cell.length_b   1.000
_cell.length_c   1.000
_cell.angle_alpha   90.00
_cell.angle_beta   90.00
_cell.angle_gamma   90.00
#
_symmetry.space_group_name_H-M   'P 1'
#
loop_
_entity.id
_entity.type
_entity.pdbx_description
1 polymer ?
#
loop_
_entity_poly.entity_id
_entity_poly.type
_entity_poly.pdbx_seq_one_letter_code
_entity_poly.pdbx_strand_id
1 'polypeptide(L)'
;MSIEAALIKPVVDALMALLRRGENVHLQNNAEKALREAIRELLLANPDENKAAARIAIAKAAGILSEDIVLAEDMLRKHRATKSRTSGKTASVHRKRTPAATAPDAVPKPAPTKPRARKKTT
;
A
#
# COMPACT_ATOMS: atom_id res chain seq x y z
N MET A 1 -26.56 -40.42 -39.82
CA MET A 1 -25.95 -40.27 -38.48
C MET A 1 -26.20 -38.86 -37.95
N SER A 2 -27.42 -38.55 -37.48
CA SER A 2 -27.80 -37.21 -37.00
C SER A 2 -27.97 -37.12 -35.47
N ILE A 3 -28.04 -38.27 -34.78
CA ILE A 3 -28.30 -38.36 -33.34
C ILE A 3 -27.06 -37.98 -32.52
N GLU A 4 -25.85 -38.27 -33.03
CA GLU A 4 -24.59 -37.95 -32.34
C GLU A 4 -24.35 -36.43 -32.23
N ALA A 5 -24.72 -35.65 -33.25
CA ALA A 5 -24.51 -34.20 -33.26
C ALA A 5 -25.45 -33.43 -32.28
N ALA A 6 -26.66 -33.95 -32.03
CA ALA A 6 -27.64 -33.31 -31.16
C ALA A 6 -27.27 -33.40 -29.66
N LEU A 7 -26.51 -34.43 -29.27
CA LEU A 7 -26.08 -34.67 -27.88
C LEU A 7 -24.75 -33.97 -27.53
N ILE A 8 -23.93 -33.61 -28.52
CA ILE A 8 -22.62 -32.97 -28.28
C ILE A 8 -22.79 -31.59 -27.64
N LYS A 9 -23.70 -30.75 -28.14
CA LYS A 9 -23.90 -29.38 -27.64
C LYS A 9 -24.32 -29.32 -26.15
N PRO A 10 -25.35 -30.05 -25.68
CA PRO A 10 -25.73 -30.02 -24.27
C PRO A 10 -24.65 -30.59 -23.34
N VAL A 11 -23.86 -31.57 -23.81
CA VAL A 11 -22.72 -32.11 -23.02
C VAL A 11 -21.60 -31.07 -22.93
N VAL A 12 -21.25 -30.41 -24.02
CA VAL A 12 -20.25 -29.33 -24.03
C VAL A 12 -20.72 -28.16 -23.15
N ASP A 13 -21.99 -27.79 -23.21
CA ASP A 13 -22.56 -26.74 -22.36
C ASP A 13 -22.51 -27.13 -20.88
N ALA A 14 -22.80 -28.40 -20.54
CA ALA A 14 -22.68 -28.90 -19.16
C ALA A 14 -21.22 -28.91 -18.66
N LEU A 15 -20.26 -29.29 -19.51
CA LEU A 15 -18.83 -29.26 -19.19
C LEU A 15 -18.34 -27.82 -19.01
N MET A 16 -18.75 -26.91 -19.90
CA MET A 16 -18.42 -25.48 -19.80
C MET A 16 -19.06 -24.86 -18.55
N ALA A 17 -20.28 -25.23 -18.19
CA ALA A 17 -20.95 -24.78 -16.97
C ALA A 17 -20.23 -25.28 -15.71
N LEU A 18 -19.78 -26.55 -15.69
CA LEU A 18 -18.97 -27.10 -14.60
C LEU A 18 -17.63 -26.40 -14.47
N LEU A 19 -16.94 -26.14 -15.59
CA LEU A 19 -15.66 -25.42 -15.60
C LEU A 19 -15.81 -24.00 -15.05
N ARG A 20 -16.81 -23.24 -15.54
CA ARG A 20 -17.13 -21.89 -15.04
C ARG A 20 -17.45 -21.90 -13.54
N ARG A 21 -18.15 -22.93 -13.06
CA ARG A 21 -18.44 -23.09 -11.62
C ARG A 21 -17.15 -23.30 -10.82
N GLY A 22 -16.22 -24.13 -11.30
CA GLY A 22 -14.92 -24.32 -10.66
C GLY A 22 -14.09 -23.04 -10.61
N GLU A 23 -14.00 -22.32 -11.73
CA GLU A 23 -13.29 -21.04 -11.82
C GLU A 23 -13.86 -19.99 -10.85
N ASN A 24 -15.18 -19.90 -10.73
CA ASN A 24 -15.84 -19.01 -9.78
C ASN A 24 -15.48 -19.33 -8.32
N VAL A 25 -15.38 -20.62 -7.96
CA VAL A 25 -14.98 -21.04 -6.60
C VAL A 25 -13.54 -20.64 -6.31
N HIS A 26 -12.62 -20.84 -7.26
CA HIS A 26 -11.23 -20.38 -7.10
C HIS A 26 -11.13 -18.86 -6.97
N LEU A 27 -11.91 -18.12 -7.76
CA LEU A 27 -11.94 -16.67 -7.73
C LEU A 27 -12.50 -16.14 -6.39
N GLN A 28 -13.56 -16.76 -5.87
CA GLN A 28 -14.12 -16.46 -4.55
C GLN A 28 -13.11 -16.75 -3.43
N ASN A 29 -12.47 -17.92 -3.43
CA ASN A 29 -11.45 -18.27 -2.42
C ASN A 29 -10.25 -17.30 -2.43
N ASN A 30 -9.79 -16.91 -3.63
CA ASN A 30 -8.71 -15.94 -3.77
C ASN A 30 -9.11 -14.55 -3.28
N ALA A 31 -10.35 -14.13 -3.53
CA ALA A 31 -10.90 -12.88 -3.05
C ALA A 31 -11.08 -12.87 -1.52
N GLU A 32 -11.55 -13.96 -0.92
CA GLU A 32 -11.57 -14.10 0.54
C GLU A 32 -10.17 -14.02 1.15
N LYS A 33 -9.20 -14.70 0.55
CA LYS A 33 -7.81 -14.64 0.99
C LYS A 33 -7.27 -13.21 0.90
N ALA A 34 -7.51 -12.52 -0.23
CA ALA A 34 -7.12 -11.13 -0.41
C ALA A 34 -7.75 -10.22 0.66
N LEU A 35 -9.01 -10.44 1.00
CA LEU A 35 -9.71 -9.68 2.04
C LEU A 35 -9.10 -9.92 3.43
N ARG A 36 -8.83 -11.17 3.80
CA ARG A 36 -8.15 -11.51 5.05
C ARG A 36 -6.76 -10.88 5.13
N GLU A 37 -6.02 -10.88 4.02
CA GLU A 37 -4.71 -10.22 3.93
C GLU A 37 -4.83 -8.69 4.02
N ALA A 38 -5.88 -8.08 3.46
CA ALA A 38 -6.13 -6.65 3.59
C ALA A 38 -6.41 -6.26 5.05
N ILE A 39 -7.25 -7.02 5.74
CA ILE A 39 -7.56 -6.79 7.16
C ILE A 39 -6.29 -6.97 8.00
N ARG A 40 -5.52 -8.05 7.77
CA ARG A 40 -4.26 -8.28 8.47
C ARG A 40 -3.28 -7.13 8.26
N GLU A 41 -3.15 -6.63 7.03
CA GLU A 41 -2.31 -5.47 6.71
C GLU A 41 -2.75 -4.23 7.47
N LEU A 42 -4.05 -3.95 7.52
CA LEU A 42 -4.63 -2.79 8.22
C LEU A 42 -4.50 -2.86 9.75
N LEU A 43 -4.30 -4.05 10.31
CA LEU A 43 -4.06 -4.25 11.75
C LEU A 43 -2.58 -4.15 12.13
N LEU A 44 -1.66 -4.03 11.16
CA LEU A 44 -0.25 -3.76 11.46
C LEU A 44 -0.07 -2.35 12.02
N ALA A 45 1.01 -2.17 12.80
CA ALA A 45 1.34 -0.86 13.36
C ALA A 45 1.63 0.21 12.29
N ASN A 46 2.16 -0.21 11.13
CA ASN A 46 2.41 0.63 9.96
C ASN A 46 1.81 -0.04 8.72
N PRO A 47 0.52 0.19 8.40
CA PRO A 47 -0.16 -0.52 7.33
C PRO A 47 0.15 0.07 5.94
N ASP A 48 0.33 -0.80 4.94
CA ASP A 48 0.44 -0.41 3.54
C ASP A 48 -0.94 -0.14 2.91
N GLU A 49 -1.37 1.13 2.91
CA GLU A 49 -2.68 1.55 2.39
C GLU A 49 -2.93 1.15 0.93
N ASN A 50 -1.90 1.22 0.09
CA ASN A 50 -2.01 0.89 -1.33
C ASN A 50 -2.25 -0.62 -1.54
N LYS A 51 -1.59 -1.46 -0.75
CA LYS A 51 -1.78 -2.92 -0.79
C LYS A 51 -3.16 -3.31 -0.26
N ALA A 52 -3.56 -2.73 0.87
CA ALA A 52 -4.88 -2.96 1.44
C ALA A 52 -5.99 -2.52 0.47
N ALA A 53 -5.88 -1.33 -0.14
CA ALA A 53 -6.85 -0.85 -1.12
C ALA A 53 -6.94 -1.74 -2.37
N ALA A 54 -5.80 -2.20 -2.91
CA ALA A 54 -5.78 -3.10 -4.06
C ALA A 54 -6.44 -4.46 -3.73
N ARG A 55 -6.15 -5.02 -2.56
CA ARG A 55 -6.75 -6.29 -2.10
C ARG A 55 -8.26 -6.16 -1.87
N ILE A 56 -8.72 -5.05 -1.30
CA ILE A 56 -10.16 -4.74 -1.16
C ILE A 56 -10.82 -4.61 -2.53
N ALA A 57 -10.18 -3.95 -3.49
CA ALA A 57 -10.70 -3.80 -4.84
C ALA A 57 -10.83 -5.14 -5.58
N ILE A 58 -9.86 -6.06 -5.41
CA ILE A 58 -9.92 -7.43 -5.94
C ILE A 58 -11.12 -8.17 -5.34
N ALA A 59 -11.31 -8.09 -4.02
CA ALA A 59 -12.43 -8.74 -3.34
C ALA A 59 -13.79 -8.19 -3.82
N LYS A 60 -13.87 -6.89 -4.04
CA LYS A 60 -15.08 -6.22 -4.57
C LYS A 60 -15.36 -6.60 -6.03
N ALA A 61 -14.34 -6.67 -6.87
CA ALA A 61 -14.46 -7.08 -8.28
C ALA A 61 -14.88 -8.55 -8.42
N ALA A 62 -14.51 -9.39 -7.46
CA ALA A 62 -14.95 -10.77 -7.37
C ALA A 62 -16.43 -10.94 -6.99
N GLY A 63 -17.15 -9.84 -6.73
CA GLY A 63 -18.56 -9.88 -6.37
C GLY A 63 -18.82 -10.46 -4.98
N ILE A 64 -17.78 -10.55 -4.14
CA ILE A 64 -18.00 -10.81 -2.72
C ILE A 64 -18.67 -9.56 -2.15
N LEU A 65 -19.90 -9.71 -1.68
CA LEU A 65 -20.65 -8.68 -0.96
C LEU A 65 -20.72 -9.14 0.50
N SER A 66 -19.60 -9.02 1.21
CA SER A 66 -19.50 -9.41 2.61
C SER A 66 -19.42 -8.18 3.51
N GLU A 67 -19.95 -8.32 4.73
CA GLU A 67 -19.79 -7.35 5.82
C GLU A 67 -18.31 -7.00 6.04
N ASP A 68 -17.43 -7.99 5.86
CA ASP A 68 -15.99 -7.84 5.98
C ASP A 68 -15.38 -6.83 4.98
N ILE A 69 -15.94 -6.67 3.77
CA ILE A 69 -15.48 -5.65 2.82
C ILE A 69 -15.85 -4.26 3.33
N VAL A 70 -17.07 -4.08 3.85
CA VAL A 70 -17.51 -2.82 4.45
C VAL A 70 -16.62 -2.46 5.63
N LEU A 71 -16.33 -3.45 6.50
CA LEU A 71 -15.41 -3.30 7.61
C LEU A 71 -14.00 -2.88 7.13
N ALA A 72 -13.43 -3.58 6.14
CA ALA A 72 -12.11 -3.29 5.62
C ALA A 72 -12.03 -1.89 4.96
N GLU A 73 -13.07 -1.48 4.23
CA GLU A 73 -13.19 -0.13 3.67
C GLU A 73 -13.21 0.93 4.79
N ASP A 74 -13.98 0.71 5.86
CA ASP A 74 -14.07 1.63 6.98
C ASP A 74 -12.78 1.70 7.80
N MET A 75 -12.09 0.57 7.97
CA MET A 75 -10.75 0.54 8.58
C MET A 75 -9.75 1.36 7.77
N LEU A 76 -9.72 1.19 6.44
CA LEU A 76 -8.85 1.96 5.54
C LEU A 76 -9.17 3.46 5.60
N ARG A 77 -10.46 3.83 5.63
CA ARG A 77 -10.89 5.23 5.77
C ARG A 77 -10.45 5.83 7.11
N LYS A 78 -10.65 5.12 8.22
CA LYS A 78 -10.21 5.56 9.56
C LYS A 78 -8.70 5.74 9.62
N HIS A 79 -7.93 4.82 9.03
CA HIS A 79 -6.49 4.95 8.97
C HIS A 79 -6.05 6.20 8.19
N ARG A 80 -6.60 6.43 7.00
CA ARG A 80 -6.34 7.64 6.19
C ARG A 80 -6.70 8.93 6.93
N ALA A 81 -7.84 8.94 7.64
CA ALA A 81 -8.27 10.08 8.46
C ALA A 81 -7.30 10.34 9.63
N THR A 82 -6.83 9.30 10.32
CA THR A 82 -5.85 9.47 11.40
C THR A 82 -4.50 9.95 10.87
N LYS A 83 -4.00 9.36 9.78
CA LYS A 83 -2.73 9.75 9.17
C LYS A 83 -2.72 11.19 8.67
N SER A 84 -3.81 11.64 8.03
CA SER A 84 -3.94 13.04 7.62
C SER A 84 -3.99 14.02 8.81
N ARG A 85 -4.58 13.60 9.95
CA ARG A 85 -4.57 14.38 11.20
C ARG A 85 -3.19 14.43 11.87
N THR A 86 -2.41 13.36 11.80
CA THR A 86 -1.11 13.27 12.48
C THR A 86 0.06 13.75 11.63
N SER A 87 -0.01 13.66 10.30
CA SER A 87 1.07 14.07 9.38
C SER A 87 1.40 15.57 9.47
N GLY A 88 0.42 16.42 9.75
CA GLY A 88 0.62 17.85 9.95
C GLY A 88 1.22 18.22 11.31
N LYS A 89 1.08 17.35 12.33
CA LYS A 89 1.56 17.64 13.69
C LYS A 89 3.08 17.48 13.80
N THR A 90 3.67 16.56 13.03
CA THR A 90 5.13 16.31 13.01
C THR A 90 5.87 17.22 12.04
N ALA A 91 5.21 17.73 10.99
CA ALA A 91 5.80 18.64 10.02
C ALA A 91 6.11 20.05 10.60
N SER A 92 5.50 20.43 11.73
CA SER A 92 5.70 21.74 12.34
C SER A 92 7.01 21.88 13.13
N VAL A 93 7.73 20.79 13.43
CA VAL A 93 8.94 20.85 14.27
C VAL A 93 10.21 21.13 13.44
N HIS A 94 10.21 20.86 12.13
CA HIS A 94 11.43 20.94 11.31
C HIS A 94 11.45 22.08 10.27
N ARG A 95 10.62 23.11 10.44
CA ARG A 95 10.66 24.32 9.60
C ARG A 95 11.05 25.57 10.40
N LYS A 96 12.12 25.47 11.18
CA LYS A 96 12.93 26.62 11.62
C LYS A 96 14.39 26.43 11.23
N ARG A 97 14.68 26.58 9.93
CA ARG A 97 15.96 27.12 9.45
C ARG A 97 15.66 28.06 8.29
N THR A 98 15.15 29.23 8.62
CA THR A 98 15.38 30.43 7.81
C THR A 98 16.73 31.01 8.24
N PRO A 99 17.74 31.07 7.36
CA PRO A 99 18.86 31.98 7.55
C PRO A 99 18.39 33.39 7.16
N ALA A 100 18.47 34.32 8.10
CA ALA A 100 18.49 35.77 7.83
C ALA A 100 19.97 36.20 7.84
N ALA A 101 20.51 37.06 6.99
CA ALA A 101 20.00 37.79 5.84
C ALA A 101 21.22 38.37 5.07
N THR A 102 21.02 38.65 3.77
CA THR A 102 21.64 39.74 2.95
C THR A 102 23.17 39.84 2.79
N ALA A 103 23.63 39.77 1.52
CA ALA A 103 24.96 40.16 1.03
C ALA A 103 25.13 41.72 1.00
N PRO A 104 26.34 42.32 0.90
CA PRO A 104 27.18 42.26 -0.31
C PRO A 104 28.72 42.23 -0.08
N ASP A 105 29.42 41.86 -1.15
CA ASP A 105 30.85 42.00 -1.48
C ASP A 105 31.86 42.49 -0.42
N ALA A 106 32.79 41.59 -0.02
CA ALA A 106 34.18 41.93 0.28
C ALA A 106 35.07 40.67 0.35
N VAL A 107 35.91 40.49 -0.68
CA VAL A 107 37.27 39.88 -0.73
C VAL A 107 37.63 38.78 0.29
N PRO A 108 38.00 37.54 -0.13
CA PRO A 108 38.50 36.52 0.79
C PRO A 108 39.97 36.80 1.16
N LYS A 109 40.24 37.04 2.46
CA LYS A 109 41.60 37.04 3.04
C LYS A 109 41.96 35.65 3.61
N PRO A 110 43.20 35.18 3.45
CA PRO A 110 43.58 33.79 3.66
C PRO A 110 43.78 33.43 5.14
N ALA A 111 43.63 32.13 5.42
CA ALA A 111 43.69 31.49 6.72
C ALA A 111 45.04 31.65 7.46
N PRO A 112 45.05 31.81 8.80
CA PRO A 112 46.26 31.67 9.58
C PRO A 112 46.51 30.21 10.00
N THR A 113 47.67 29.73 9.62
CA THR A 113 48.29 28.43 9.96
C THR A 113 48.58 28.26 11.45
N LYS A 114 48.44 27.00 11.92
CA LYS A 114 48.75 26.44 13.25
C LYS A 114 50.08 26.91 13.87
N PRO A 115 50.21 26.77 15.21
CA PRO A 115 51.41 26.18 15.79
C PRO A 115 51.12 24.81 16.44
N ARG A 116 52.02 23.88 16.11
CA ARG A 116 52.12 22.48 16.55
C ARG A 116 52.60 22.43 18.00
N ALA A 117 51.75 22.01 18.94
CA ALA A 117 52.17 21.67 20.29
C ALA A 117 52.72 20.23 20.34
N ARG A 118 53.88 20.10 20.99
CA ARG A 118 54.78 18.95 21.00
C ARG A 118 54.24 17.77 21.80
N LYS A 119 54.44 16.55 21.28
CA LYS A 119 54.44 15.30 22.07
C LYS A 119 55.50 15.40 23.18
N LYS A 120 55.13 15.05 24.42
CA LYS A 120 56.07 14.56 25.43
C LYS A 120 55.61 13.19 25.91
N THR A 121 56.45 12.22 25.63
CA THR A 121 56.55 10.88 26.21
C THR A 121 57.17 10.97 27.60
N THR A 122 56.53 10.34 28.59
CA THR A 122 57.18 9.55 29.66
C THR A 122 56.15 8.60 30.21
#